data_AF-A0A1C3EKA3-F1
#
_entry.id   AF-A0A1C3EKA3-F1
#
_cell.length_a   1.000
_cell.length_b   1.000
_cell.length_c   1.000
_cell.angle_alpha   90.00
_cell.angle_beta   90.00
_cell.angle_gamma   90.00
#
_symmetry.space_group_name_H-M   'P 1'
#
loop_
_entity.id
_entity.type
_entity.pdbx_description
1 polymer ?
#
loop_
_entity_poly.entity_id
_entity_poly.type
_entity_poly.pdbx_seq_one_letter_code
_entity_poly.pdbx_strand_id
1 'polypeptide(L)'
;MTSAWAALVAVVSVTLMTHENRAGAAEEPQSAFVVECLLEETVHGKSQTLSAPKMVVRPASSGKVSMENSNESIEIDVTTGTTEPEATHQVSLQMKSKGHTLLAPRMTLSTGQTAKAQWVIGEKTCTFTCKVSKP
;
A
#
# COMPACT_ATOMS: atom_id res chain seq x y z
N MET A 1 -79.57 14.64 28.67
CA MET A 1 -78.87 13.64 29.50
C MET A 1 -78.92 12.33 28.73
N THR A 2 -77.91 12.07 27.88
CA THR A 2 -76.83 11.08 28.13
C THR A 2 -77.41 9.67 28.33
N SER A 3 -77.16 8.69 27.46
CA SER A 3 -75.86 8.02 27.39
C SER A 3 -75.78 7.11 26.17
N ALA A 4 -74.62 7.11 25.52
CA ALA A 4 -74.28 6.40 24.29
C ALA A 4 -73.95 4.91 24.51
N TRP A 5 -74.22 4.12 23.48
CA TRP A 5 -73.67 2.78 23.26
C TRP A 5 -72.17 2.84 22.97
N ALA A 6 -71.38 2.02 23.67
CA ALA A 6 -69.99 1.77 23.35
C ALA A 6 -69.89 0.48 22.51
N ALA A 7 -69.53 0.60 21.24
CA ALA A 7 -69.07 -0.53 20.42
C ALA A 7 -67.54 -0.48 20.38
N LEU A 8 -66.90 -1.51 20.94
CA LEU A 8 -65.47 -1.76 20.83
C LEU A 8 -65.14 -2.20 19.39
N VAL A 9 -64.24 -1.47 18.73
CA VAL A 9 -63.57 -1.96 17.51
C VAL A 9 -62.09 -2.08 17.84
N ALA A 10 -61.61 -3.32 17.86
CA ALA A 10 -60.20 -3.65 18.01
C ALA A 10 -59.45 -3.23 16.75
N VAL A 11 -58.47 -2.33 16.90
CA VAL A 11 -57.56 -1.93 15.82
C VAL A 11 -56.39 -2.91 15.82
N VAL A 12 -56.31 -3.76 14.80
CA VAL A 12 -55.15 -4.61 14.54
C VAL A 12 -54.05 -3.72 13.95
N SER A 13 -53.05 -3.38 14.74
CA SER A 13 -51.85 -2.67 14.29
C SER A 13 -50.98 -3.62 13.47
N VAL A 14 -50.92 -3.42 12.15
CA VAL A 14 -49.91 -4.07 11.30
C VAL A 14 -48.64 -3.24 11.41
N THR A 15 -47.68 -3.73 12.21
CA THR A 15 -46.34 -3.14 12.26
C THR A 15 -45.62 -3.47 10.96
N LEU A 16 -45.55 -2.50 10.05
CA LEU A 16 -44.65 -2.55 8.90
C LEU A 16 -43.21 -2.58 9.44
N MET A 17 -42.57 -3.74 9.42
CA MET A 17 -41.13 -3.82 9.58
C MET A 17 -40.50 -3.22 8.33
N THR A 18 -40.07 -1.96 8.44
CA THR A 18 -39.14 -1.38 7.48
C THR A 18 -37.84 -2.17 7.59
N HIS A 19 -37.66 -3.11 6.66
CA HIS A 19 -36.37 -3.73 6.42
C HIS A 19 -35.45 -2.59 5.97
N GLU A 20 -34.68 -2.06 6.91
CA GLU A 20 -33.62 -1.09 6.65
C GLU A 20 -32.57 -1.84 5.84
N ASN A 21 -32.79 -1.88 4.53
CA ASN A 21 -31.83 -2.38 3.57
C ASN A 21 -30.70 -1.36 3.58
N ARG A 22 -29.77 -1.54 4.52
CA ARG A 22 -28.49 -0.84 4.56
C ARG A 22 -27.79 -1.21 3.27
N ALA A 23 -28.10 -0.46 2.22
CA ALA A 23 -27.32 -0.42 1.00
C ALA A 23 -25.88 -0.27 1.47
N GLY A 24 -25.09 -1.32 1.28
CA GLY A 24 -23.66 -1.26 1.49
C GLY A 24 -23.21 -0.04 0.72
N ALA A 25 -22.71 0.98 1.43
CA ALA A 25 -21.92 2.00 0.81
C ALA A 25 -20.86 1.23 0.04
N ALA A 26 -20.96 1.22 -1.29
CA ALA A 26 -19.89 0.74 -2.13
C ALA A 26 -18.68 1.52 -1.65
N GLU A 27 -17.73 0.84 -1.01
CA GLU A 27 -16.45 1.46 -0.67
C GLU A 27 -15.97 2.14 -1.94
N GLU A 28 -15.92 3.47 -1.95
CA GLU A 28 -15.19 4.16 -2.99
C GLU A 28 -13.82 3.48 -3.09
N PRO A 29 -13.33 3.18 -4.31
CA PRO A 29 -12.03 2.54 -4.45
C PRO A 29 -11.03 3.40 -3.70
N GLN A 30 -10.56 2.90 -2.55
CA GLN A 30 -9.66 3.65 -1.68
C GLN A 30 -8.49 4.05 -2.55
N SER A 31 -8.27 5.37 -2.68
CA SER A 31 -7.11 5.89 -3.39
C SER A 31 -5.89 5.16 -2.86
N ALA A 32 -5.13 4.52 -3.74
CA ALA A 32 -3.96 3.73 -3.38
C ALA A 32 -2.77 4.14 -4.25
N PHE A 33 -1.58 3.80 -3.81
CA PHE A 33 -0.37 3.96 -4.58
C PHE A 33 0.16 2.60 -4.96
N VAL A 34 0.63 2.47 -6.20
CA VAL A 34 1.38 1.31 -6.67
C VAL A 34 2.85 1.65 -6.59
N VAL A 35 3.60 0.83 -5.88
CA VAL A 35 5.06 0.96 -5.76
C VAL A 35 5.72 -0.20 -6.48
N GLU A 36 6.59 0.16 -7.42
CA GLU A 36 7.37 -0.76 -8.23
C GLU A 36 8.85 -0.49 -7.96
N CYS A 37 9.57 -1.50 -7.51
CA CYS A 37 10.98 -1.38 -7.18
C CYS A 37 11.81 -2.47 -7.85
N LEU A 38 13.05 -2.10 -8.18
CA LEU A 38 13.98 -2.91 -8.95
C LEU A 38 15.39 -2.72 -8.38
N LEU A 39 16.07 -3.82 -8.12
CA LEU A 39 17.47 -3.84 -7.73
C LEU A 39 18.30 -4.43 -8.86
N GLU A 40 19.21 -3.63 -9.41
CA GLU A 40 20.24 -4.09 -10.32
C GLU A 40 21.56 -4.25 -9.57
N GLU A 41 22.23 -5.35 -9.80
CA GLU A 41 23.53 -5.63 -9.20
C GLU A 41 24.54 -5.92 -10.31
N THR A 42 25.63 -5.17 -10.31
CA THR A 42 26.72 -5.32 -11.28
C THR A 42 27.98 -5.78 -10.58
N VAL A 43 28.55 -6.90 -11.03
CA VAL A 43 29.83 -7.45 -10.55
C VAL A 43 30.70 -7.76 -11.77
N HIS A 44 31.92 -7.23 -11.80
CA HIS A 44 32.87 -7.45 -12.91
C HIS A 44 32.25 -7.21 -14.31
N GLY A 45 31.41 -6.17 -14.43
CA GLY A 45 30.74 -5.81 -15.69
C GLY A 45 29.55 -6.70 -16.09
N LYS A 46 29.18 -7.69 -15.28
CA LYS A 46 27.95 -8.48 -15.47
C LYS A 46 26.85 -7.98 -14.55
N SER A 47 25.68 -7.71 -15.11
CA SER A 47 24.51 -7.23 -14.35
C SER A 47 23.46 -8.33 -14.18
N GLN A 48 22.85 -8.36 -13.00
CA GLN A 48 21.63 -9.10 -12.72
C GLN A 48 20.57 -8.15 -12.18
N THR A 49 19.31 -8.50 -12.38
CA THR A 49 18.17 -7.67 -11.99
C THR A 49 17.20 -8.47 -11.13
N LEU A 50 16.82 -7.91 -9.99
CA LEU A 50 15.85 -8.44 -9.05
C LEU A 50 14.66 -7.48 -8.97
N SER A 51 13.50 -7.94 -9.42
CA SER A 51 12.28 -7.14 -9.43
C SER A 51 11.43 -7.48 -8.21
N ALA A 52 11.08 -6.49 -7.41
CA ALA A 52 10.18 -6.69 -6.28
C ALA A 52 8.74 -6.91 -6.75
N PRO A 53 7.95 -7.72 -6.02
CA PRO A 53 6.51 -7.72 -6.20
C PRO A 53 5.98 -6.30 -6.11
N LYS A 54 5.04 -5.95 -6.99
CA LYS A 54 4.36 -4.66 -6.91
C LYS A 54 3.62 -4.57 -5.59
N MET A 55 3.74 -3.45 -4.90
CA MET A 55 3.07 -3.21 -3.63
C MET A 55 1.96 -2.18 -3.82
N VAL A 56 0.77 -2.46 -3.30
CA VAL A 56 -0.31 -1.49 -3.21
C VAL A 56 -0.32 -0.94 -1.79
N VAL A 57 -0.08 0.37 -1.64
CA VAL A 57 0.05 1.03 -0.34
C VAL A 57 -0.99 2.13 -0.25
N ARG A 58 -1.68 2.22 0.90
CA ARG A 58 -2.62 3.31 1.14
C ARG A 58 -1.87 4.63 1.29
N PRO A 59 -2.46 5.79 0.98
CA PRO A 59 -1.90 7.09 1.29
C PRO A 59 -1.65 7.26 2.79
N ALA A 60 -0.65 8.06 3.13
CA ALA A 60 -0.23 8.36 4.50
C ALA A 60 -0.04 7.08 5.36
N SER A 61 0.54 6.05 4.77
CA SER A 61 0.73 4.75 5.43
C SER A 61 2.09 4.14 5.12
N SER A 62 2.37 2.98 5.72
CA SER A 62 3.59 2.24 5.47
C SER A 62 3.27 0.82 5.00
N GLY A 63 4.14 0.28 4.15
CA GLY A 63 4.07 -1.07 3.63
C GLY A 63 5.45 -1.70 3.58
N LYS A 64 5.49 -3.04 3.61
CA LYS A 64 6.71 -3.82 3.50
C LYS A 64 6.55 -4.91 2.44
N VAL A 65 7.57 -5.12 1.63
CA VAL A 65 7.66 -6.29 0.74
C VAL A 65 9.00 -6.96 0.97
N SER A 66 8.96 -8.27 1.14
CA SER A 66 10.13 -9.10 1.23
C SER A 66 10.28 -9.94 -0.03
N MET A 67 11.52 -10.10 -0.49
CA MET A 67 11.91 -11.06 -1.52
C MET A 67 12.99 -11.95 -0.95
N GLU A 68 12.98 -13.21 -1.34
CA GLU A 68 14.05 -14.13 -1.00
C GLU A 68 14.63 -14.70 -2.29
N ASN A 69 15.95 -14.71 -2.38
CA ASN A 69 16.69 -15.52 -3.34
C ASN A 69 17.53 -16.56 -2.58
N SER A 70 18.22 -17.44 -3.29
CA SER A 70 18.96 -18.56 -2.69
C SER A 70 20.03 -18.16 -1.67
N ASN A 71 20.42 -16.88 -1.60
CA ASN A 71 21.53 -16.39 -0.77
C ASN A 71 21.18 -15.14 0.06
N GLU A 72 20.09 -14.43 -0.25
CA GLU A 72 19.79 -13.09 0.25
C GLU A 72 18.28 -12.92 0.50
N SER A 73 17.95 -12.25 1.59
CA SER A 73 16.61 -11.74 1.88
C SER A 73 16.62 -10.24 1.70
N ILE A 74 15.70 -9.73 0.90
CA ILE A 74 15.58 -8.32 0.55
C ILE A 74 14.27 -7.82 1.14
N GLU A 75 14.32 -6.79 1.97
CA GLU A 75 13.15 -6.12 2.53
C GLU A 75 13.10 -4.69 2.00
N ILE A 76 11.94 -4.29 1.49
CA ILE A 76 11.70 -2.92 1.04
C ILE A 76 10.62 -2.34 1.94
N ASP A 77 10.99 -1.28 2.63
CA ASP A 77 10.11 -0.45 3.43
C ASP A 77 9.66 0.75 2.61
N VAL A 78 8.35 0.94 2.53
CA VAL A 78 7.71 2.06 1.86
C VAL A 78 6.92 2.83 2.89
N THR A 79 7.05 4.15 2.88
CA THR A 79 6.15 5.08 3.58
C THR A 79 5.63 6.07 2.56
N THR A 80 4.32 6.08 2.34
CA THR A 80 3.67 6.96 1.35
C THR A 80 3.20 8.26 2.00
N GLY A 81 3.27 9.34 1.22
CA GLY A 81 2.63 10.61 1.57
C GLY A 81 1.11 10.58 1.34
N THR A 82 0.47 11.74 1.50
CA THR A 82 -0.95 11.93 1.17
C THR A 82 -1.21 11.82 -0.34
N THR A 83 -2.47 11.93 -0.78
CA THR A 83 -2.85 11.96 -2.20
C THR A 83 -2.56 13.31 -2.89
N GLU A 84 -2.03 14.28 -2.14
CA GLU A 84 -1.75 15.61 -2.66
C GLU A 84 -0.57 15.58 -3.65
N PRO A 85 -0.55 16.47 -4.67
CA PRO A 85 0.49 16.45 -5.71
C PRO A 85 1.91 16.64 -5.18
N GLU A 86 2.06 17.43 -4.11
CA GLU A 86 3.33 17.75 -3.45
C GLU A 86 3.72 16.71 -2.37
N ALA A 87 2.88 15.70 -2.14
CA ALA A 87 3.17 14.68 -1.16
C ALA A 87 4.38 13.84 -1.59
N THR A 88 5.33 13.70 -0.69
CA THR A 88 6.53 12.89 -0.90
C THR A 88 6.36 11.51 -0.30
N HIS A 89 6.87 10.52 -1.01
CA HIS A 89 6.97 9.13 -0.57
C HIS A 89 8.41 8.85 -0.20
N GLN A 90 8.62 8.00 0.78
CA GLN A 90 9.92 7.56 1.22
C GLN A 90 10.04 6.07 1.03
N VAL A 91 11.11 5.65 0.36
CA VAL A 91 11.39 4.24 0.12
C VAL A 91 12.80 3.92 0.59
N SER A 92 12.92 2.84 1.35
CA SER A 92 14.20 2.32 1.81
C SER A 92 14.29 0.83 1.52
N LEU A 93 15.50 0.40 1.16
CA LEU A 93 15.81 -1.00 0.93
C LEU A 93 16.78 -1.47 2.02
N GLN A 94 16.44 -2.59 2.63
CA GLN A 94 17.30 -3.34 3.52
C GLN A 94 17.58 -4.70 2.89
N MET A 95 18.85 -4.99 2.62
CA MET A 95 19.27 -6.31 2.14
C MET A 95 19.95 -7.06 3.27
N LYS A 96 19.52 -8.28 3.54
CA LYS A 96 20.12 -9.21 4.49
C LYS A 96 20.80 -10.34 3.72
N SER A 97 22.13 -10.43 3.81
CA SER A 97 22.94 -11.42 3.13
C SER A 97 23.90 -12.07 4.13
N LYS A 98 23.79 -13.39 4.33
CA LYS A 98 24.68 -14.20 5.19
C LYS A 98 24.94 -13.59 6.60
N GLY A 99 23.89 -13.08 7.25
CA GLY A 99 23.99 -12.48 8.59
C GLY A 99 24.42 -11.01 8.61
N HIS A 100 24.74 -10.42 7.45
CA HIS A 100 24.99 -8.98 7.32
C HIS A 100 23.75 -8.25 6.83
N THR A 101 23.51 -7.07 7.38
CA THR A 101 22.49 -6.14 6.92
C THR A 101 23.16 -5.00 6.17
N LEU A 102 22.70 -4.77 4.94
CA LEU A 102 23.07 -3.67 4.08
C LEU A 102 21.86 -2.75 3.96
N LEU A 103 22.06 -1.48 4.27
CA LEU A 103 21.02 -0.46 4.15
C LEU A 103 21.33 0.37 2.90
N ALA A 104 20.39 0.39 1.96
CA ALA A 104 20.47 1.32 0.86
C ALA A 104 20.18 2.76 1.34
N PRO A 105 20.65 3.78 0.61
CA PRO A 105 20.21 5.15 0.84
C PRO A 105 18.69 5.27 0.74
N ARG A 106 18.09 6.02 1.67
CA ARG A 106 16.67 6.35 1.63
C ARG A 106 16.40 7.25 0.42
N MET A 107 15.40 6.91 -0.36
CA MET A 107 14.94 7.73 -1.48
C MET A 107 13.67 8.47 -1.09
N THR A 108 13.53 9.71 -1.57
CA THR A 108 12.31 10.50 -1.48
C THR A 108 11.85 10.84 -2.89
N LEU A 109 10.57 10.59 -3.20
CA LEU A 109 9.99 10.82 -4.53
C LEU A 109 8.51 11.17 -4.46
N SER A 110 8.02 11.99 -5.38
CA SER A 110 6.59 12.31 -5.50
C SER A 110 5.87 11.28 -6.38
N THR A 111 4.54 11.30 -6.34
CA THR A 111 3.71 10.45 -7.20
C THR A 111 4.00 10.71 -8.67
N GLY A 112 4.22 9.66 -9.46
CA GLY A 112 4.56 9.72 -10.88
C GLY A 112 6.06 9.85 -11.16
N GLN A 113 6.88 10.08 -10.13
CA GLN A 113 8.33 10.13 -10.27
C GLN A 113 8.96 8.74 -10.12
N THR A 114 10.16 8.61 -10.67
CA THR A 114 11.06 7.49 -10.47
C THR A 114 12.30 8.02 -9.77
N ALA A 115 12.69 7.39 -8.66
CA ALA A 115 13.95 7.68 -7.96
C ALA A 115 14.91 6.51 -8.11
N LYS A 116 16.21 6.83 -8.09
CA LYS A 116 17.29 5.86 -8.17
C LYS A 116 18.36 6.19 -7.13
N ALA A 117 18.80 5.17 -6.40
CA ALA A 117 19.92 5.21 -5.46
C ALA A 117 20.95 4.17 -5.88
N GLN A 118 22.23 4.54 -5.82
CA GLN A 118 23.34 3.66 -6.16
C GLN A 118 24.35 3.62 -5.02
N TRP A 119 24.85 2.44 -4.70
CA TRP A 119 25.91 2.24 -3.72
C TRP A 119 26.80 1.06 -4.10
N VAL A 120 27.97 0.98 -3.48
CA VAL A 120 28.99 -0.05 -3.77
C VAL A 120 29.24 -0.87 -2.52
N ILE A 121 29.30 -2.19 -2.67
CA ILE A 121 29.57 -3.17 -1.61
C ILE A 121 30.70 -4.09 -2.09
N GLY A 122 31.93 -3.84 -1.64
CA GLY A 122 33.11 -4.53 -2.17
C GLY A 122 33.23 -4.28 -3.68
N GLU A 123 33.20 -5.35 -4.47
CA GLU A 123 33.28 -5.29 -5.95
C GLU A 123 31.89 -5.21 -6.63
N LYS A 124 30.81 -5.24 -5.84
CA LYS A 124 29.42 -5.20 -6.33
C LYS A 124 28.90 -3.76 -6.33
N THR A 125 28.39 -3.30 -7.46
CA THR A 125 27.62 -2.05 -7.55
C THR A 125 26.14 -2.38 -7.53
N CYS A 126 25.40 -1.81 -6.58
CA CYS A 126 23.96 -1.97 -6.45
C CYS A 126 23.26 -0.68 -6.89
N THR A 127 22.23 -0.82 -7.72
CA THR A 127 21.35 0.25 -8.16
C THR A 127 19.93 -0.11 -7.79
N PHE A 128 19.33 0.67 -6.90
CA PHE A 128 17.93 0.52 -6.51
C PHE A 128 17.11 1.61 -7.17
N THR A 129 16.10 1.21 -7.93
CA THR A 129 15.18 2.10 -8.63
C THR A 129 13.78 1.84 -8.12
N CYS A 130 13.05 2.89 -7.74
CA CYS A 130 11.64 2.77 -7.37
C CYS A 130 10.80 3.84 -8.04
N LYS A 131 9.56 3.47 -8.33
CA LYS A 131 8.52 4.34 -8.87
C LYS A 131 7.28 4.22 -7.98
N VAL A 132 6.67 5.36 -7.68
CA VAL A 132 5.35 5.41 -7.04
C VAL A 132 4.36 5.97 -8.04
N SER A 133 3.28 5.26 -8.33
CA SER A 133 2.23 5.71 -9.24
C SER A 133 0.85 5.62 -8.60
N LYS A 134 -0.13 6.27 -9.23
CA LYS A 134 -1.55 5.98 -9.00
C LYS A 134 -1.85 4.52 -9.43
N PRO A 135 -2.94 3.92 -8.92
CA PRO A 135 -3.33 2.56 -9.28
C PRO A 135 -3.71 2.45 -10.74
#